data_AF-A0A2Z6MGL8-F1
#
_entry.id   AF-A0A2Z6MGL8-F1
#
_cell.length_a   1.000
_cell.length_b   1.000
_cell.length_c   1.000
_cell.angle_alpha   90.00
_cell.angle_beta   90.00
_cell.angle_gamma   90.00
#
_symmetry.space_group_name_H-M   'P 1'
#
loop_
_entity.id
_entity.type
_entity.pdbx_description
1 polymer ?
#
loop_
_entity_poly.entity_id
_entity_poly.type
_entity_poly.pdbx_seq_one_letter_code
_entity_poly.pdbx_strand_id
1 'polypeptide(L)'
;MNGNEWNEVVGTTTKNCYGETTPISGTTTNLGGGATYTDQQMRIVDMVIREMRDPAYLLDITKLSEMRKDGHPSIYSGELSPQQRANPDQASDCSHWCLPGLPDTWNQLLYVALFY
;
A
#
# COMPACT_ATOMS: atom_id res chain seq x y z
N MET A 1 2.47 -2.53 -4.72
CA MET A 1 3.51 -1.62 -4.18
C MET A 1 4.87 -2.20 -4.51
N ASN A 2 5.82 -1.38 -4.95
CA ASN A 2 7.15 -1.84 -5.33
C ASN A 2 8.15 -1.41 -4.24
N GLY A 3 8.84 -2.36 -3.62
CA GLY A 3 9.73 -2.08 -2.49
C GLY A 3 10.87 -1.13 -2.82
N ASN A 4 11.26 -1.06 -4.10
CA ASN A 4 12.27 -0.13 -4.59
C ASN A 4 11.85 1.35 -4.46
N GLU A 5 10.58 1.61 -4.18
CA GLU A 5 10.01 2.95 -4.06
C GLU A 5 10.09 3.46 -2.59
N TRP A 6 10.37 2.59 -1.62
CA TRP A 6 10.46 2.95 -0.19
C TRP A 6 11.84 3.46 0.26
N ASN A 7 12.71 3.82 -0.67
CA ASN A 7 14.08 4.20 -0.39
C ASN A 7 14.16 5.54 0.38
N GLU A 8 14.26 5.50 1.71
CA GLU A 8 14.66 6.63 2.56
C GLU A 8 16.16 6.64 2.89
N VAL A 9 16.86 5.50 2.78
CA VAL A 9 18.27 5.37 3.19
C VAL A 9 19.13 4.94 2.02
N VAL A 10 20.10 5.80 1.66
CA VAL A 10 21.17 5.49 0.72
C VAL A 10 21.90 4.24 1.19
N GLY A 11 21.64 3.09 0.54
CA GLY A 11 22.36 1.83 0.76
C GLY A 11 21.54 0.61 1.19
N THR A 12 20.25 0.74 1.50
CA THR A 12 19.37 -0.42 1.79
C THR A 12 18.35 -0.61 0.68
N THR A 13 18.66 -1.45 -0.30
CA THR A 13 17.75 -1.79 -1.40
C THR A 13 16.75 -2.85 -0.94
N THR A 14 15.60 -2.45 -0.41
CA THR A 14 14.49 -3.37 -0.12
C THR A 14 13.74 -3.65 -1.42
N LYS A 15 13.87 -4.85 -1.98
CA LYS A 15 13.21 -5.20 -3.25
C LYS A 15 11.70 -5.39 -3.11
N ASN A 16 11.24 -5.78 -1.93
CA ASN A 16 9.86 -6.14 -1.60
C ASN A 16 9.55 -5.85 -0.11
N CYS A 17 8.39 -6.29 0.36
CA CYS A 17 7.89 -6.16 1.74
C CYS A 17 8.49 -7.18 2.74
N TYR A 18 9.39 -8.06 2.31
CA TYR A 18 9.96 -9.05 3.22
C TYR A 18 10.91 -8.41 4.23
N GLY A 19 10.70 -8.71 5.51
CA GLY A 19 11.51 -8.18 6.60
C GLY A 19 11.13 -6.76 7.05
N GLU A 20 10.15 -6.14 6.39
CA GLU A 20 9.62 -4.84 6.80
C GLU A 20 8.70 -4.99 8.02
N THR A 21 9.05 -4.32 9.10
CA THR A 21 8.37 -4.48 10.40
C THR A 21 7.91 -3.16 11.01
N THR A 22 8.24 -2.04 10.37
CA THR A 22 7.82 -0.70 10.78
C THR A 22 7.29 0.08 9.58
N PRO A 23 6.29 0.95 9.78
CA PRO A 23 5.88 1.91 8.76
C PRO A 23 7.05 2.79 8.31
N ILE A 24 6.90 3.42 7.16
CA ILE A 24 7.86 4.45 6.70
C ILE A 24 7.89 5.58 7.74
N SER A 25 9.09 5.98 8.15
CA SER A 25 9.31 6.88 9.29
C SER A 25 9.79 8.26 8.83
N GLY A 26 8.86 9.18 8.60
CA GLY A 26 9.22 10.57 8.29
C GLY A 26 8.08 11.38 7.65
N THR A 27 8.14 12.71 7.81
CA THR A 27 7.37 13.68 7.02
C THR A 27 8.10 14.00 5.71
N THR A 28 8.61 12.98 5.02
CA THR A 28 9.38 13.19 3.80
C THR A 28 8.42 13.73 2.73
N THR A 29 8.54 15.02 2.45
CA THR A 29 7.90 15.72 1.31
C THR A 29 8.26 15.09 -0.03
N ASN A 30 9.29 14.23 -0.04
CA ASN A 30 9.65 13.32 -1.12
C ASN A 30 9.56 11.87 -0.62
N LEU A 31 8.40 11.43 -0.13
CA LEU A 31 7.99 10.03 -0.29
C LEU A 31 7.82 9.79 -1.80
N GLY A 32 8.96 9.75 -2.51
CA GLY A 32 9.15 9.23 -3.86
C GLY A 32 8.98 7.71 -3.91
N GLY A 33 8.19 7.19 -2.96
CA GLY A 33 7.34 6.04 -3.12
C GLY A 33 6.31 6.33 -4.18
N GLY A 34 6.76 6.59 -5.41
CA GLY A 34 5.85 6.73 -6.53
C GLY A 34 5.09 5.45 -6.62
N ALA A 35 3.86 5.39 -6.11
CA ALA A 35 2.93 4.49 -6.71
C ALA A 35 3.00 4.83 -8.20
N THR A 36 3.61 3.93 -8.94
CA THR A 36 3.52 3.85 -10.38
C THR A 36 2.08 3.52 -10.81
N TYR A 37 1.10 3.61 -9.90
CA TYR A 37 -0.21 4.16 -10.24
C TYR A 37 -0.03 5.63 -10.55
N THR A 38 0.29 5.90 -11.82
CA THR A 38 0.57 7.22 -12.34
C THR A 38 -0.39 8.25 -11.74
N ASP A 39 0.09 9.43 -11.37
CA ASP A 39 -0.77 10.60 -11.11
C ASP A 39 -1.92 10.69 -12.14
N GLN A 40 -1.68 10.19 -13.36
CA GLN A 40 -2.66 10.05 -14.43
C GLN A 40 -3.85 9.14 -14.08
N GLN A 41 -3.67 7.96 -13.48
CA GLN A 41 -4.77 7.08 -13.09
C GLN A 41 -5.65 7.72 -12.02
N MET A 42 -5.06 8.31 -10.97
CA MET A 42 -5.82 9.03 -9.96
C MET A 42 -6.50 10.29 -10.53
N ARG A 43 -5.86 11.00 -11.47
CA ARG A 43 -6.49 12.10 -12.22
C ARG A 43 -7.67 11.62 -13.07
N ILE A 44 -7.58 10.45 -13.69
CA ILE A 44 -8.70 9.88 -14.46
C ILE A 44 -9.85 9.54 -13.51
N VAL A 45 -9.57 8.93 -12.35
CA VAL A 45 -10.61 8.65 -11.35
C VAL A 45 -11.28 9.94 -10.86
N ASP A 46 -10.50 10.96 -10.51
CA ASP A 46 -11.03 12.28 -10.10
C ASP A 46 -11.86 12.93 -11.22
N MET A 47 -11.37 12.91 -12.47
CA MET A 47 -12.08 13.42 -13.63
C MET A 47 -13.43 12.71 -13.82
N VAL A 48 -13.41 11.38 -13.87
CA VAL A 48 -14.63 10.58 -14.09
C VAL A 48 -15.64 10.82 -12.97
N ILE A 49 -15.22 10.82 -11.71
CA ILE A 49 -16.11 11.05 -10.57
C ILE A 49 -16.78 12.44 -10.64
N ARG A 50 -16.04 13.48 -11.07
CA ARG A 50 -16.58 14.83 -11.23
C ARG A 50 -17.59 14.95 -12.37
N GLU A 51 -17.49 14.10 -13.38
CA GLU A 51 -18.40 14.08 -14.54
C GLU A 51 -19.62 13.17 -14.34
N MET A 52 -19.65 12.37 -13.27
CA MET A 52 -20.81 11.53 -12.94
C MET A 52 -22.04 12.39 -12.62
N ARG A 53 -23.21 11.94 -13.08
CA ARG A 53 -24.51 12.54 -12.71
C ARG A 53 -24.72 12.57 -11.20
N ASP A 54 -24.37 11.48 -10.53
CA ASP A 54 -24.40 11.32 -9.08
C ASP A 54 -22.97 10.94 -8.63
N PRO A 55 -22.13 11.93 -8.25
CA PRO A 55 -20.72 11.68 -7.93
C PRO A 55 -20.55 10.71 -6.76
N ALA A 56 -19.72 9.69 -6.97
CA ALA A 56 -19.32 8.79 -5.90
C ALA A 56 -18.36 9.48 -4.92
N TYR A 57 -18.45 9.14 -3.63
CA TYR A 57 -17.46 9.58 -2.66
C TYR A 57 -16.16 8.79 -2.83
N LEU A 58 -15.07 9.47 -3.20
CA LEU A 58 -13.75 8.85 -3.32
C LEU A 58 -13.08 8.83 -1.94
N LEU A 59 -12.99 7.64 -1.33
CA LEU A 59 -12.19 7.43 -0.15
C LEU A 59 -10.71 7.26 -0.53
N ASP A 60 -9.95 8.36 -0.55
CA ASP A 60 -8.51 8.32 -0.90
C ASP A 60 -7.65 7.75 0.24
N ILE A 61 -7.40 6.45 0.15
CA ILE A 61 -6.54 5.69 1.06
C ILE A 61 -5.12 5.50 0.49
N THR A 62 -4.78 6.12 -0.63
CA THR A 62 -3.55 5.80 -1.37
C THR A 62 -2.32 6.12 -0.55
N LYS A 63 -2.20 7.38 -0.09
CA LYS A 63 -0.99 7.84 0.60
C LYS A 63 -0.78 7.17 1.94
N LEU A 64 -1.85 6.99 2.71
CA LEU A 64 -1.77 6.30 4.00
C LEU A 64 -1.35 4.83 3.83
N SER A 65 -1.80 4.18 2.75
CA SER A 65 -1.48 2.78 2.49
C SER A 65 -0.03 2.61 2.06
N GLU A 66 0.51 3.52 1.24
CA GLU A 66 1.92 3.51 0.83
C GLU A 66 2.89 3.55 2.03
N MET A 67 2.52 4.23 3.12
CA MET A 67 3.35 4.31 4.32
C MET A 67 3.45 2.98 5.08
N ARG A 68 2.59 2.01 4.78
CA ARG A 68 2.42 0.77 5.55
C ARG A 68 3.12 -0.42 4.90
N LYS A 69 4.39 -0.27 4.55
CA LYS A 69 5.23 -1.38 4.04
C LYS A 69 5.27 -2.60 4.97
N ASP A 70 5.05 -2.39 6.26
CA ASP A 70 4.96 -3.39 7.33
C ASP A 70 3.63 -4.16 7.38
N GLY A 71 2.59 -3.70 6.67
CA GLY A 71 1.24 -4.24 6.76
C GLY A 71 0.98 -5.48 5.89
N HIS A 72 1.95 -5.92 5.10
CA HIS A 72 1.79 -6.98 4.11
C HIS A 72 2.08 -8.39 4.68
N PRO A 73 1.41 -9.45 4.18
CA PRO A 73 1.69 -10.83 4.58
C PRO A 73 3.09 -11.32 4.20
N SER A 74 3.70 -10.77 3.14
CA SER A 74 4.97 -11.27 2.61
C SER A 74 4.92 -12.79 2.36
N ILE A 75 5.84 -13.57 2.90
CA ILE A 75 5.91 -15.05 2.75
C ILE A 75 4.91 -15.82 3.65
N TYR A 76 4.07 -15.10 4.39
CA TYR A 76 3.03 -15.68 5.24
C TYR A 76 1.65 -15.67 4.57
N SER A 77 1.59 -15.35 3.27
CA SER A 77 0.37 -15.46 2.47
C SER A 77 0.08 -16.92 2.09
N GLY A 78 -1.19 -17.31 2.16
CA GLY A 78 -1.71 -18.57 1.62
C GLY A 78 -0.93 -19.83 1.99
N GLU A 79 -1.00 -20.83 1.09
CA GLU A 79 -0.28 -22.10 1.23
C GLU A 79 0.99 -22.11 0.37
N LEU A 80 2.06 -21.50 0.87
CA LEU A 80 3.38 -21.61 0.26
C LEU A 80 4.10 -22.88 0.73
N SER A 81 4.69 -23.63 -0.22
CA SER A 81 5.57 -24.75 0.09
C SER A 81 6.82 -24.28 0.84
N PRO A 82 7.52 -25.18 1.57
CA PRO A 82 8.76 -24.82 2.25
C PRO A 82 9.81 -24.20 1.30
N GLN A 83 9.90 -24.70 0.06
CA GLN A 83 10.81 -24.18 -0.95
C GLN A 83 10.42 -22.77 -1.41
N GLN A 84 9.11 -22.49 -1.53
CA GLN A 84 8.63 -21.17 -1.89
C GLN A 84 8.88 -20.17 -0.76
N ARG A 85 8.59 -20.51 0.50
CA ARG A 85 8.86 -19.63 1.65
C ARG A 85 10.36 -19.35 1.83
N ALA A 86 11.22 -20.28 1.46
CA ALA A 86 12.66 -20.10 1.46
C ALA A 86 13.17 -19.11 0.40
N ASN A 87 12.32 -18.65 -0.53
CA ASN A 87 12.65 -17.65 -1.54
C ASN A 87 11.73 -16.42 -1.47
N PRO A 88 11.92 -15.52 -0.48
CA PRO A 88 11.09 -14.34 -0.31
C PRO A 88 11.08 -13.39 -1.50
N ASP A 89 12.16 -13.35 -2.30
CA ASP A 89 12.25 -12.49 -3.50
C ASP A 89 11.15 -12.81 -4.52
N GLN A 90 10.69 -14.07 -4.59
CA GLN A 90 9.63 -14.50 -5.52
C GLN A 90 8.29 -14.79 -4.83
N ALA A 91 8.31 -15.19 -3.56
CA ALA A 91 7.12 -15.66 -2.87
C ALA A 91 6.43 -14.58 -2.01
N SER A 92 7.03 -13.40 -1.83
CA SER A 92 6.44 -12.36 -0.99
C SER A 92 5.19 -11.75 -1.63
N ASP A 93 4.08 -11.81 -0.91
CA ASP A 93 2.88 -11.06 -1.24
C ASP A 93 2.94 -9.65 -0.62
N CYS A 94 3.11 -8.66 -1.51
CA CYS A 94 3.12 -7.23 -1.17
C CYS A 94 1.94 -6.46 -1.79
N SER A 95 0.87 -7.18 -2.11
CA SER A 95 -0.36 -6.63 -2.69
C SER A 95 -1.53 -6.75 -1.73
N HIS A 96 -1.56 -7.82 -0.92
CA HIS A 96 -2.56 -8.01 0.12
C HIS A 96 -2.10 -7.48 1.48
N TRP A 97 -3.00 -7.50 2.45
CA TRP A 97 -2.80 -6.95 3.78
C TRP A 97 -3.08 -8.00 4.84
N CYS A 98 -2.27 -8.02 5.91
CA CYS A 98 -2.57 -8.79 7.10
C CYS A 98 -3.84 -8.29 7.78
N LEU A 99 -4.55 -9.21 8.46
CA LEU A 99 -5.64 -8.91 9.37
C LEU A 99 -5.35 -9.49 10.76
N PRO A 100 -5.51 -8.72 11.85
CA PRO A 100 -5.84 -7.28 11.88
C PRO A 100 -4.71 -6.42 11.27
N GLY A 101 -5.04 -5.25 10.74
CA GLY A 101 -4.06 -4.43 10.01
C GLY A 101 -4.62 -3.19 9.31
N LEU A 102 -3.96 -2.78 8.22
CA LEU A 102 -4.30 -1.57 7.48
C LEU A 102 -5.77 -1.51 7.00
N PRO A 103 -6.40 -2.59 6.53
CA PRO A 103 -7.81 -2.55 6.13
C PRO A 103 -8.76 -2.13 7.26
N ASP A 104 -8.37 -2.32 8.53
CA ASP A 104 -9.18 -1.86 9.67
C ASP A 104 -9.23 -0.31 9.71
N THR A 105 -8.12 0.37 9.39
CA THR A 105 -8.10 1.83 9.24
C THR A 105 -9.00 2.29 8.10
N TRP A 106 -8.99 1.59 6.96
CA TRP A 106 -9.87 1.93 5.84
C TRP A 106 -11.35 1.82 6.24
N ASN A 107 -11.71 0.76 6.98
CA ASN A 107 -13.06 0.58 7.49
C ASN A 107 -13.46 1.67 8.48
N GLN A 108 -12.54 2.14 9.32
CA GLN A 108 -12.80 3.27 10.22
C GLN A 108 -13.04 4.57 9.45
N LEU A 109 -12.24 4.86 8.42
CA LEU A 109 -12.43 6.05 7.58
C LEU A 109 -13.74 5.99 6.79
N LEU A 110 -14.10 4.81 6.27
CA LEU A 110 -15.39 4.59 5.62
C LEU A 110 -16.55 4.80 6.58
N TYR A 111 -16.46 4.26 7.80
CA TYR A 111 -17.47 4.46 8.84
C TYR A 111 -17.66 5.95 9.16
N VAL A 112 -16.57 6.70 9.30
CA VAL A 112 -16.64 8.16 9.48
C VAL A 112 -17.34 8.81 8.28
N ALA A 113 -16.90 8.55 7.04
CA ALA A 113 -17.48 9.15 5.85
C ALA A 113 -18.97 8.85 5.62
N LEU A 114 -19.48 7.73 6.16
CA LEU A 114 -20.89 7.35 6.05
C LEU A 114 -21.78 8.01 7.13
N PHE A 115 -21.23 8.30 8.31
CA PHE A 115 -22.03 8.63 9.50
C PHE A 115 -21.67 9.97 10.17
N TYR A 116 -20.57 10.62 9.76
CA TYR A 116 -20.07 11.88 10.33
C TYR A 116 -19.61 12.82 9.22
#